data_AF-A0A0Q6C8Y8-F1
#
_entry.id   AF-A0A0Q6C8Y8-F1
#
_cell.length_a   1.000
_cell.length_b   1.000
_cell.length_c   1.000
_cell.angle_alpha   90.00
_cell.angle_beta   90.00
_cell.angle_gamma   90.00
#
_symmetry.space_group_name_H-M   'P 1'
#
loop_
_entity.id
_entity.type
_entity.pdbx_description
1 polymer ?
#
loop_
_entity_poly.entity_id
_entity_poly.type
_entity_poly.pdbx_seq_one_letter_code
_entity_poly.pdbx_strand_id
1 'polypeptide(L)' 'MPILSPCNKTCVIDPRRGICIGCGRTGAEIGGWLGFTDEERGRLMALLPARLAAPAIGT' A
#
# COMPACT_ATOMS: atom_id res chain seq x y z
N MET A 1 18.14 -9.78 -7.86
CA MET A 1 17.29 -10.12 -6.69
C MET A 1 15.95 -9.44 -6.86
N PRO A 2 14.81 -10.11 -6.64
CA PRO A 2 13.50 -9.48 -6.76
C PRO A 2 13.29 -8.45 -5.63
N ILE A 3 12.79 -7.26 -5.97
CA ILE A 3 12.33 -6.28 -4.98
C ILE A 3 11.08 -6.82 -4.27
N LEU A 4 11.05 -6.77 -2.94
CA LEU A 4 9.84 -7.12 -2.17
C LEU A 4 8.71 -6.16 -2.55
N SER A 5 7.54 -6.71 -2.88
CA SER A 5 6.39 -5.91 -3.32
C SER A 5 5.06 -6.56 -2.91
N PRO A 6 4.14 -5.81 -2.27
CA PRO A 6 2.79 -6.29 -1.94
C PRO A 6 1.81 -6.17 -3.11
N CYS A 7 2.27 -5.81 -4.30
CA CYS A 7 1.39 -5.53 -5.45
C CYS A 7 0.73 -6.80 -5.98
N ASN A 8 -0.60 -6.86 -5.96
CA ASN A 8 -1.40 -7.93 -6.55
C ASN A 8 -1.87 -7.63 -7.98
N LYS A 9 -1.28 -6.60 -8.63
CA LYS A 9 -1.62 -6.09 -9.96
C LYS A 9 -2.98 -5.36 -10.07
N THR A 10 -3.73 -5.21 -8.99
CA THR A 10 -4.83 -4.25 -8.94
C THR A 10 -4.27 -2.86 -8.67
N CYS A 11 -4.55 -1.90 -9.56
CA CYS A 11 -4.06 -0.52 -9.46
C CYS A 11 -5.22 0.47 -9.50
N VAL A 12 -6.00 0.50 -8.42
CA VAL A 12 -7.12 1.43 -8.24
C VAL A 12 -7.01 2.05 -6.86
N ILE A 13 -6.88 3.37 -6.78
CA ILE A 13 -6.89 4.12 -5.52
C ILE A 13 -8.34 4.36 -5.11
N ASP A 14 -8.71 3.97 -3.90
CA ASP A 14 -9.97 4.37 -3.28
C ASP A 14 -9.89 5.88 -2.97
N PRO A 15 -10.71 6.74 -3.60
CA PRO A 15 -10.65 8.18 -3.39
C PRO A 15 -11.09 8.60 -1.99
N ARG A 16 -11.87 7.77 -1.27
CA ARG A 16 -12.28 8.04 0.11
C ARG A 16 -11.18 7.70 1.10
N ARG A 17 -10.42 6.63 0.84
CA ARG A 17 -9.39 6.12 1.77
C ARG A 17 -7.97 6.58 1.42
N GLY A 18 -7.74 7.03 0.18
CA GLY A 18 -6.41 7.44 -0.30
C GLY A 18 -5.41 6.29 -0.47
N ILE A 19 -5.88 5.04 -0.52
CA ILE A 19 -5.05 3.84 -0.66
C ILE A 19 -5.50 2.98 -1.83
N CYS A 20 -4.58 2.18 -2.38
CA CYS A 20 -4.89 1.18 -3.38
C CYS A 20 -5.73 0.05 -2.78
N ILE A 21 -6.86 -0.28 -3.40
CA ILE A 21 -7.75 -1.36 -2.93
C ILE A 21 -7.11 -2.75 -3.01
N GLY A 22 -6.08 -2.91 -3.85
CA GLY A 22 -5.38 -4.18 -4.02
C GLY A 22 -4.27 -4.40 -2.98
N CYS A 23 -3.38 -3.42 -2.85
CA CYS A 23 -2.18 -3.57 -2.02
C CYS A 23 -2.18 -2.70 -0.76
N GLY A 24 -3.17 -1.85 -0.53
CA GLY A 24 -3.27 -0.99 0.65
C GLY A 24 -2.26 0.17 0.72
N ARG A 25 -1.41 0.33 -0.31
CA ARG A 25 -0.42 1.42 -0.40
C ARG A 25 -1.06 2.73 -0.85
N THR A 26 -0.57 3.86 -0.38
CA THR A 26 -0.92 5.19 -0.90
C THR A 26 -0.26 5.44 -2.27
N GLY A 27 -0.73 6.46 -3.00
CA GLY A 27 -0.08 6.89 -4.25
C GLY A 27 1.39 7.29 -4.05
N ALA A 28 1.71 7.97 -2.95
CA ALA A 28 3.08 8.36 -2.61
C ALA A 28 3.99 7.15 -2.35
N GLU A 29 3.50 6.15 -1.62
CA GLU A 29 4.23 4.90 -1.36
C GLU A 29 4.45 4.10 -2.66
N ILE A 30 3.51 4.14 -3.60
CA ILE A 30 3.66 3.51 -4.92
C ILE A 30 4.75 4.23 -5.73
N GLY A 31 4.70 5.56 -5.82
CA GLY A 31 5.68 6.35 -6.57
C GLY A 31 7.10 6.27 -5.99
N GLY A 32 7.23 6.17 -4.67
CA GLY A 32 8.51 6.07 -3.97
C GLY A 32 9.09 4.65 -3.82
N TRP A 33 8.35 3.61 -4.23
CA TRP A 33 8.65 2.22 -3.82
C TRP A 33 10.07 1.73 -4.15
N LEU A 34 10.61 2.14 -5.30
CA LEU A 34 11.95 1.76 -5.73
C LEU A 34 13.05 2.42 -4.89
N GLY A 35 12.77 3.58 -4.28
CA GLY A 35 13.72 4.31 -3.44
C GLY A 35 13.77 3.85 -1.99
N PHE A 36 12.78 3.07 -1.52
CA PHE A 36 12.77 2.59 -0.15
C PHE A 36 13.86 1.55 0.11
N THR A 37 14.30 1.41 1.37
CA THR A 37 15.11 0.27 1.80
C THR A 37 14.23 -0.95 2.06
N ASP A 38 14.83 -2.12 2.24
CA ASP A 38 14.06 -3.34 2.56
C ASP A 38 13.41 -3.25 3.94
N GLU A 39 14.03 -2.56 4.90
CA GLU A 39 13.44 -2.27 6.21
C GLU A 39 12.21 -1.37 6.10
N GLU A 40 12.28 -0.33 5.27
CA GLU A 40 11.15 0.57 5.02
C GLU A 40 10.00 -0.18 4.34
N ARG A 41 10.29 -0.99 3.32
CA ARG A 41 9.31 -1.86 2.66
C ARG A 41 8.67 -2.81 3.65
N GLY A 42 9.46 -3.45 4.52
CA GLY A 42 8.97 -4.37 5.54
C GLY A 42 8.02 -3.70 6.53
N ARG A 43 8.40 -2.51 7.03
CA ARG A 43 7.55 -1.71 7.92
C ARG A 43 6.23 -1.32 7.25
N LEU A 44 6.28 -0.85 6.00
CA LEU A 44 5.07 -0.51 5.25
C LEU A 44 4.19 -1.74 5.05
N MET A 45 4.75 -2.87 4.60
CA MET A 45 4.02 -4.10 4.33
C MET A 45 3.29 -4.65 5.57
N ALA A 46 3.87 -4.48 6.77
CA ALA A 46 3.21 -4.87 8.02
C ALA A 46 1.92 -4.05 8.31
N LEU A 47 1.83 -2.82 7.80
CA LEU A 47 0.68 -1.93 8.02
C LEU A 47 -0.46 -2.15 7.01
N LEU A 48 -0.15 -2.63 5.80
CA LEU A 48 -1.12 -2.71 4.69
C LEU A 48 -2.35 -3.58 4.98
N PRO A 49 -2.24 -4.75 5.64
CA PRO A 49 -3.40 -5.56 5.97
C PRO A 49 -4.42 -4.82 6.86
N ALA A 50 -3.93 -4.11 7.87
CA ALA A 50 -4.78 -3.30 8.75
C ALA A 50 -5.43 -2.14 7.98
N ARG A 51 -4.67 -1.50 7.07
CA ARG A 51 -5.20 -0.45 6.20
C ARG A 51 -6.30 -0.95 5.29
N LEU A 52 -6.27 -2.21 4.82
CA LEU A 52 -7.32 -2.81 4.00
C LEU A 52 -8.55 -3.20 4.83
N ALA A 53 -8.34 -3.74 6.03
CA ALA A 53 -9.40 -4.17 6.94
C ALA A 53 -10.18 -3.02 7.59
N ALA A 54 -9.58 -1.84 7.72
CA ALA A 54 -10.25 -0.69 8.29
C ALA A 54 -11.53 -0.35 7.49
N PRO A 55 -12.68 -0.08 8.15
CA PRO A 55 -13.84 0.41 7.43
C PRO A 55 -13.52 1.76 6.79
N ALA A 56 -14.02 2.01 5.57
CA ALA A 56 -13.95 3.34 4.98
C ALA A 56 -14.69 4.30 5.92
N ILE A 57 -14.03 5.35 6.41
CA ILE A 57 -14.68 6.34 7.25
C ILE A 57 -15.77 7.03 6.42
N GLY A 58 -17.01 6.98 6.90
CA GLY A 58 -18.15 7.69 6.34
C GLY A 58 -19.42 6.84 6.39
N THR A 59 -20.25 7.23 7.36
CA THR A 59 -21.72 7.32 7.37
C THR A 59 -22.43 6.99 6.08
#